data_AF-A0A8J3V3A5-F1
#
_entry.id   AF-A0A8J3V3A5-F1
#
_cell.length_a   1.000
_cell.length_b   1.000
_cell.length_c   1.000
_cell.angle_alpha   90.00
_cell.angle_beta   90.00
_cell.angle_gamma   90.00
#
_symmetry.space_group_name_H-M   'P 1'
#
loop_
_entity.id
_entity.type
_entity.pdbx_description
1 polymer ?
#
loop_
_entity_poly.entity_id
_entity_poly.type
_entity_poly.pdbx_seq_one_letter_code
_entity_poly.pdbx_strand_id
1 'polypeptide(L)' 'MAVGHSVEADGWVVTLNELISRIAGRFHRVEPRRTAGVYERGLLAGIESKNC' A
#
# COMPACT_ATOMS: atom_id res chain seq x y z
N MET A 1 16.28 21.35 6.45
CA MET A 1 16.42 20.24 5.49
C MET A 1 15.57 19.09 6.01
N ALA A 2 14.33 18.97 5.57
CA ALA A 2 13.59 17.74 5.81
C ALA A 2 14.25 16.68 4.93
N VAL A 3 14.86 15.65 5.54
CA VAL A 3 15.27 14.46 4.80
C VAL A 3 13.96 13.80 4.38
N GLY A 4 13.51 14.12 3.16
CA GLY A 4 12.58 13.24 2.47
C GLY A 4 13.30 11.91 2.38
N HIS A 5 12.91 10.95 3.21
CA HIS A 5 13.18 9.57 2.89
C HIS A 5 12.45 9.38 1.57
N SER A 6 13.18 9.40 0.45
CA SER A 6 12.62 9.06 -0.84
C SER A 6 12.03 7.68 -0.65
N VAL A 7 10.71 7.62 -0.49
CA VAL A 7 10.01 6.35 -0.47
C VAL A 7 10.24 5.84 -1.87
N GLU A 8 11.19 4.93 -2.02
CA GLU A 8 11.41 4.21 -3.28
C GLU A 8 10.03 3.83 -3.79
N ALA A 9 9.60 4.42 -4.91
CA ALA A 9 8.23 4.27 -5.37
C ALA A 9 7.89 2.78 -5.60
N ASP A 10 8.90 1.98 -5.97
CA ASP A 10 8.85 0.52 -6.02
C ASP A 10 8.74 -0.14 -4.63
N GLY A 11 9.43 0.38 -3.62
CA GLY A 11 9.38 -0.10 -2.22
C GLY A 11 8.02 0.11 -1.55
N TRP A 12 7.22 1.09 -2.00
CA TRP A 12 5.87 1.33 -1.48
C TRP A 12 4.94 0.13 -1.71
N VAL A 13 5.01 -0.51 -2.89
CA VAL A 13 4.16 -1.67 -3.19
C VAL A 13 4.49 -2.84 -2.26
N VAL A 14 5.78 -3.05 -1.97
CA VAL A 14 6.23 -4.08 -1.01
C VAL A 14 5.69 -3.77 0.39
N THR A 15 5.85 -2.53 0.85
CA THR A 15 5.36 -2.06 2.16
C THR A 15 3.85 -2.23 2.30
N LEU A 16 3.10 -1.93 1.24
CA LEU A 16 1.66 -2.13 1.19
C LEU A 16 1.30 -3.62 1.30
N ASN A 17 2.00 -4.49 0.57
CA ASN A 17 1.76 -5.94 0.65
C ASN A 17 2.08 -6.51 2.05
N GLU A 18 3.11 -6.01 2.72
CA GLU A 18 3.41 -6.37 4.10
C GLU A 18 2.30 -5.93 5.06
N LEU A 19 1.78 -4.71 4.93
CA LEU A 19 0.65 -4.23 5.73
C LEU A 19 -0.59 -5.12 5.54
N ILE A 20 -0.95 -5.42 4.30
CA ILE A 20 -2.07 -6.31 3.97
C ILE A 20 -1.87 -7.71 4.57
N SER A 21 -0.62 -8.19 4.61
CA SER A 21 -0.27 -9.47 5.23
C SER A 21 -0.43 -9.44 6.75
N ARG A 22 -0.03 -8.35 7.41
CA ARG A 22 -0.21 -8.16 8.86
C ARG A 22 -1.67 -8.14 9.29
N ILE A 23 -2.56 -7.61 8.45
CA ILE A 23 -3.99 -7.55 8.73
C ILE A 23 -4.76 -8.76 8.17
N ALA A 24 -4.07 -9.73 7.55
CA ALA A 24 -4.70 -10.86 6.87
C ALA A 24 -5.65 -11.66 7.77
N GLY A 25 -5.32 -11.83 9.05
CA GLY A 25 -6.16 -12.55 10.01
C GLY A 25 -7.52 -11.89 10.30
N ARG A 26 -7.72 -10.63 9.88
CA ARG A 26 -9.03 -9.95 9.95
C ARG A 26 -9.97 -10.36 8.83
N PHE A 27 -9.44 -10.97 7.77
CA PHE A 27 -10.23 -11.44 6.64
C PHE A 27 -10.43 -12.95 6.73
N HIS A 28 -11.68 -13.40 6.80
CA HIS A 28 -12.00 -14.82 6.80
C HIS A 28 -11.69 -15.50 5.45
N ARG A 29 -11.59 -14.72 4.36
CA ARG A 29 -11.34 -15.20 2.99
C ARG A 29 -10.26 -14.39 2.29
N VAL A 30 -9.57 -15.02 1.34
CA VAL A 30 -8.47 -14.39 0.58
C VAL A 30 -8.95 -13.41 -0.50
N GLU A 31 -10.10 -13.68 -1.14
CA GLU A 31 -10.68 -12.80 -2.16
C GLU A 31 -10.99 -11.39 -1.64
N PRO A 32 -11.73 -11.19 -0.52
CA PRO A 32 -11.96 -9.86 0.03
C PRO A 32 -10.68 -9.10 0.36
N ARG A 33 -9.65 -9.81 0.83
CA ARG A 33 -8.33 -9.23 1.11
C ARG A 33 -7.64 -8.75 -0.17
N ARG A 34 -7.69 -9.53 -1.24
CA ARG A 34 -7.13 -9.13 -2.55
C ARG A 34 -7.87 -7.93 -3.13
N THR A 35 -9.20 -7.91 -3.03
CA THR A 35 -10.02 -6.79 -3.49
C THR A 35 -9.69 -5.50 -2.73
N ALA A 36 -9.53 -5.56 -1.41
CA ALA A 36 -9.13 -4.41 -0.61
C ALA A 36 -7.77 -3.83 -1.05
N GLY A 37 -6.77 -4.68 -1.31
CA GLY A 37 -5.46 -4.23 -1.78
C GLY A 37 -5.49 -3.62 -3.19
N VAL A 38 -6.34 -4.13 -4.09
CA VAL A 38 -6.54 -3.51 -5.43
C VAL A 38 -7.27 -2.18 -5.31
N TYR A 39 -8.29 -2.11 -4.47
CA TYR A 39 -9.07 -0.88 -4.23
C TYR A 39 -8.19 0.23 -3.65
N GLU A 40 -7.38 -0.06 -2.64
CA GLU A 40 -6.46 0.91 -2.03
C GLU A 40 -5.44 1.44 -3.06
N ARG A 41 -4.86 0.56 -3.89
CA ARG A 41 -3.98 0.99 -4.99
C ARG A 41 -4.71 1.89 -5.98
N GLY A 42 -5.94 1.57 -6.34
CA GLY A 42 -6.76 2.39 -7.23
C GLY A 42 -7.08 3.77 -6.65
N LEU A 43 -7.40 3.84 -5.36
CA LEU A 43 -7.61 5.11 -4.65
C LEU A 43 -6.35 5.99 -4.66
N LEU A 44 -5.19 5.39 -4.48
CA LEU A 44 -3.91 6.11 -4.40
C LEU A 44 -3.33 6.49 -5.77
N ALA A 45 -3.73 5.80 -6.85
CA ALA A 45 -3.17 6.00 -8.19
C ALA A 45 -3.35 7.44 -8.75
N GLY A 46 -4.37 8.18 -8.28
CA GLY A 46 -4.62 9.57 -8.69
C GLY A 46 -4.05 10.62 -7.73
N ILE A 47 -3.38 10.21 -6.65
CA ILE A 47 -2.84 11.13 -5.65
C ILE A 47 -1.39 11.44 -6.01
N GLU A 48 -1.09 12.73 -6.17
CA GLU A 48 0.27 13.20 -6.36
C GLU A 48 1.16 12.77 -5.18
N SER A 49 2.29 12.11 -5.47
CA SER A 49 3.27 11.79 -4.46
C SER A 49 3.89 13.08 -3.93
N LYS A 50 3.62 13.39 -2.67
CA LYS A 50 4.25 14.53 -1.97
C LYS A 50 5.62 14.21 -1.41
N ASN A 51 6.03 12.94 -1.47
CA ASN A 51 7.33 12.49 -1.02
C ASN A 51 8.19 12.29 -2.27
N CYS A 52 9.28 13.07 -2.35
CA CYS A 52 10.36 12.91 -3.31
C CYS A 52 11.43 11.99 -2.73
#